data_AF-A0A5Q5BJP2-F1
#
_entry.id   AF-A0A5Q5BJP2-F1
#
_cell.length_a   1.000
_cell.length_b   1.000
_cell.length_c   1.000
_cell.angle_alpha   90.00
_cell.angle_beta   90.00
_cell.angle_gamma   90.00
#
_symmetry.space_group_name_H-M   'P 1'
#
loop_
_entity.id
_entity.type
_entity.pdbx_description
1 polymer ?
#
loop_
_entity_poly.entity_id
_entity_poly.type
_entity_poly.pdbx_seq_one_letter_code
_entity_poly.pdbx_strand_id
1 'polypeptide(L)'
;MPSSATGFVPSAPRAAQLEACFEELSELAGKRNAIDGRIVEIVAEIDRDGLWGATGARSIPALVAWKLGLSSKNAKTIAAIAHRLDEFPAAPELSARADCHWIKSAPSPTGSHGIR
;
A
#
# COMPACT_ATOMS: atom_id res chain seq x y z
N MET A 1 -13.43 48.37 -21.26
CA MET A 1 -12.92 46.98 -21.14
C MET A 1 -12.04 46.93 -19.89
N PRO A 2 -12.42 46.25 -18.80
CA PRO A 2 -11.52 46.14 -17.65
C PRO A 2 -10.38 45.18 -17.99
N SER A 3 -9.16 45.67 -17.82
CA SER A 3 -7.92 44.89 -17.97
C SER A 3 -7.84 43.87 -16.84
N SER A 4 -7.81 42.58 -17.17
CA SER A 4 -7.53 41.53 -16.20
C SER A 4 -6.06 41.63 -15.81
N ALA A 5 -5.80 42.20 -14.64
CA ALA A 5 -4.51 42.11 -13.99
C ALA A 5 -4.27 40.63 -13.64
N THR A 6 -3.27 40.01 -14.26
CA THR A 6 -2.75 38.71 -13.87
C THR A 6 -2.20 38.85 -12.45
N GLY A 7 -3.02 38.51 -11.46
CA GLY A 7 -2.61 38.52 -10.06
C GLY A 7 -1.41 37.58 -9.90
N PHE A 8 -0.32 38.10 -9.35
CA PHE A 8 0.78 37.27 -8.86
C PHE A 8 0.20 36.34 -7.80
N VAL A 9 0.10 35.04 -8.10
CA VAL A 9 -0.19 34.02 -7.09
C VAL A 9 1.13 33.79 -6.36
N PRO A 10 1.29 34.25 -5.11
CA PRO A 10 2.49 33.94 -4.36
C PRO A 10 2.55 32.42 -4.20
N SER A 11 3.55 31.80 -4.82
CA SER A 11 3.84 30.39 -4.61
C SER A 11 4.15 30.20 -3.13
N ALA A 12 3.42 29.30 -2.46
CA ALA A 12 3.67 28.99 -1.06
C ALA A 12 5.17 28.65 -0.89
N PRO A 13 5.81 29.03 0.23
CA PRO A 13 7.21 28.70 0.46
C PRO A 13 7.44 27.21 0.24
N ARG A 14 8.59 26.82 -0.33
CA ARG A 14 8.86 25.43 -0.75
C ARG A 14 8.58 24.38 0.33
N ALA A 15 8.73 24.75 1.60
CA ALA A 15 8.33 23.93 2.74
C ALA A 15 6.82 23.63 2.76
N ALA A 16 5.95 24.62 2.58
CA ALA A 16 4.50 24.42 2.56
C ALA A 16 4.04 23.55 1.37
N GLN A 17 4.72 23.61 0.22
CA GLN A 17 4.46 22.71 -0.90
C GLN A 17 4.81 21.25 -0.54
N LEU A 18 5.93 21.05 0.15
CA LEU A 18 6.36 19.74 0.59
C LEU A 18 5.40 19.13 1.63
N GLU A 19 4.95 19.94 2.60
CA GLU A 19 3.95 19.49 3.59
C GLU A 19 2.64 19.07 2.93
N ALA A 20 2.15 19.85 1.96
CA ALA A 20 0.96 19.48 1.19
C ALA A 20 1.14 18.16 0.43
N CYS A 21 2.32 17.94 -0.18
CA CYS A 21 2.63 16.67 -0.83
C CYS A 21 2.69 15.49 0.16
N PHE A 22 3.20 15.70 1.38
CA PHE A 22 3.22 14.65 2.40
C PHE A 22 1.84 14.30 2.92
N GLU A 23 0.96 15.28 3.09
CA GLU A 23 -0.43 15.03 3.45
C GLU A 23 -1.12 14.18 2.38
N GLU A 24 -1.04 14.58 1.11
CA GLU A 24 -1.62 13.82 -0.01
C GLU A 24 -1.01 12.41 -0.11
N LEU A 25 0.30 12.28 0.05
CA LEU A 25 0.97 10.98 0.05
C LEU A 25 0.48 10.10 1.20
N SER A 26 0.23 10.67 2.39
CA SER A 26 -0.28 9.93 3.54
C SER A 26 -1.70 9.41 3.30
N GLU A 27 -2.56 10.22 2.67
CA GLU A 27 -3.90 9.80 2.29
C GLU A 27 -3.87 8.68 1.25
N LEU A 28 -3.03 8.83 0.21
CA LEU A 28 -2.86 7.81 -0.83
C LEU A 28 -2.26 6.52 -0.25
N ALA A 29 -1.32 6.62 0.68
CA ALA A 29 -0.77 5.47 1.39
C ALA A 29 -1.85 4.74 2.21
N GLY A 30 -2.73 5.47 2.89
CA GLY A 30 -3.88 4.89 3.58
C GLY A 30 -4.80 4.12 2.64
N LYS A 31 -5.14 4.71 1.49
CA LYS A 31 -5.96 4.06 0.45
C LYS A 31 -5.27 2.81 -0.10
N ARG A 32 -3.97 2.90 -0.40
CA ARG A 32 -3.18 1.77 -0.88
C ARG A 32 -3.15 0.63 0.14
N ASN A 33 -2.94 0.93 1.42
CA ASN A 33 -2.89 -0.08 2.47
C ASN A 33 -4.24 -0.81 2.63
N ALA A 34 -5.35 -0.09 2.52
CA ALA A 34 -6.68 -0.70 2.53
C ALA A 34 -6.90 -1.64 1.33
N ILE A 35 -6.44 -1.23 0.14
CA ILE A 35 -6.48 -2.08 -1.06
C ILE A 35 -5.59 -3.32 -0.87
N ASP A 36 -4.37 -3.15 -0.37
CA ASP A 36 -3.43 -4.24 -0.11
C ASP A 36 -4.00 -5.24 0.92
N GLY A 37 -4.70 -4.77 1.96
CA GLY A 37 -5.42 -5.62 2.91
C GLY A 37 -6.52 -6.45 2.26
N ARG A 38 -7.38 -5.82 1.43
CA ARG A 38 -8.44 -6.56 0.73
C ARG A 38 -7.89 -7.56 -0.28
N ILE A 39 -6.79 -7.24 -0.96
CA ILE A 39 -6.09 -8.18 -1.85
C ILE A 39 -5.64 -9.41 -1.07
N VAL A 40 -5.03 -9.24 0.10
CA VAL A 40 -4.57 -10.33 0.95
C VAL A 40 -5.72 -11.25 1.35
N GLU A 41 -6.87 -10.70 1.74
CA GLU A 41 -8.07 -11.49 2.08
C GLU A 41 -8.56 -12.35 0.90
N ILE A 42 -8.68 -11.75 -0.29
CA ILE A 42 -9.09 -12.47 -1.51
C ILE A 42 -8.08 -13.56 -1.85
N VAL A 43 -6.78 -13.28 -1.72
CA VAL A 43 -5.73 -14.27 -1.99
C VAL A 43 -5.77 -15.40 -0.96
N ALA A 44 -6.07 -15.12 0.30
CA ALA A 44 -6.20 -16.12 1.35
C ALA A 44 -7.38 -17.06 1.09
N GLU A 45 -8.52 -16.53 0.64
CA GLU A 45 -9.68 -17.32 0.22
C GLU A 45 -9.31 -18.23 -0.97
N ILE A 46 -8.65 -17.69 -1.99
CA ILE A 46 -8.18 -18.45 -3.16
C ILE A 46 -7.21 -19.57 -2.78
N ASP A 47 -6.29 -19.32 -1.83
CA ASP A 47 -5.31 -20.32 -1.37
C ASP A 47 -6.00 -21.42 -0.54
N ARG A 48 -6.85 -21.04 0.41
CA ARG A 48 -7.57 -21.96 1.30
C ARG A 48 -8.47 -22.92 0.53
N ASP A 49 -9.20 -22.41 -0.46
CA ASP A 49 -10.13 -23.20 -1.27
C ASP A 49 -9.45 -23.88 -2.47
N GLY A 50 -8.13 -23.67 -2.66
CA GLY A 50 -7.37 -24.26 -3.76
C GLY A 50 -7.80 -23.80 -5.16
N LEU A 51 -8.54 -22.69 -5.26
CA LEU A 51 -9.18 -22.22 -6.51
C LEU A 51 -8.16 -21.87 -7.60
N TRP A 52 -6.94 -21.52 -7.20
CA TRP A 52 -5.86 -21.20 -8.13
C TRP A 52 -5.48 -22.36 -9.06
N GLY A 53 -5.76 -23.61 -8.68
CA GLY A 53 -5.53 -24.79 -9.52
C GLY A 53 -6.29 -24.74 -10.85
N ALA A 54 -7.46 -24.09 -10.89
CA ALA A 54 -8.25 -23.92 -12.11
C ALA A 54 -7.66 -22.89 -13.09
N THR A 55 -6.69 -22.07 -12.64
CA THR A 55 -6.13 -20.97 -13.43
C THR A 55 -4.90 -21.36 -14.25
N GLY A 56 -4.34 -22.56 -14.02
CA GLY A 56 -3.06 -22.99 -14.62
C GLY A 56 -1.82 -22.30 -14.04
N ALA A 57 -1.97 -21.45 -13.01
CA ALA A 57 -0.84 -20.90 -12.28
C ALA A 57 -0.08 -22.03 -11.55
N ARG A 58 1.25 -21.94 -11.52
CA ARG A 58 2.12 -22.95 -10.87
C ARG A 58 2.25 -22.78 -9.34
N SER A 59 1.77 -21.65 -8.81
CA SER A 59 1.73 -21.33 -7.38
C SER A 59 0.93 -20.04 -7.15
N ILE A 60 0.48 -19.80 -5.91
CA ILE A 60 -0.19 -18.56 -5.50
C ILE A 60 0.65 -17.30 -5.81
N PRO A 61 1.95 -17.20 -5.46
CA PRO A 61 2.75 -16.03 -5.84
C PRO A 61 2.82 -15.81 -7.35
N ALA A 62 2.80 -16.87 -8.16
CA ALA A 62 2.77 -16.75 -9.62
C ALA A 62 1.42 -16.21 -10.12
N LEU A 63 0.31 -16.67 -9.53
CA LEU A 63 -1.03 -16.14 -9.80
C LEU A 63 -1.11 -14.64 -9.46
N VAL A 64 -0.66 -14.26 -8.25
CA VAL A 64 -0.69 -12.87 -7.77
C VAL A 64 0.17 -11.95 -8.65
N ALA A 65 1.39 -12.38 -8.99
CA ALA A 65 2.27 -11.63 -9.89
C ALA A 65 1.61 -11.40 -11.26
N TRP A 66 1.00 -12.43 -11.84
CA TRP A 66 0.31 -12.33 -13.12
C TRP A 66 -0.92 -11.44 -13.06
N LYS A 67 -1.81 -11.64 -12.09
CA LYS A 67 -3.10 -10.94 -12.02
C LYS A 67 -2.98 -9.49 -11.60
N LEU A 68 -2.01 -9.15 -10.75
CA LEU A 68 -1.85 -7.80 -10.21
C LEU A 68 -0.67 -7.03 -10.84
N GLY A 69 0.06 -7.64 -11.77
CA GLY A 69 1.23 -7.01 -12.41
C GLY A 69 2.37 -6.70 -11.41
N LEU A 70 2.45 -7.46 -10.32
CA LEU A 70 3.42 -7.23 -9.25
C LEU A 70 4.75 -7.94 -9.52
N SER A 71 5.83 -7.37 -8.99
CA SER A 71 7.12 -8.04 -8.96
C SER A 71 7.03 -9.36 -8.20
N SER A 72 7.90 -10.31 -8.54
CA SER A 72 7.95 -11.61 -7.86
C SER A 72 8.19 -11.48 -6.36
N LYS A 73 8.95 -10.45 -5.92
CA LYS A 73 9.17 -10.15 -4.51
C LYS A 73 7.87 -9.73 -3.82
N ASN A 74 7.14 -8.77 -4.39
CA ASN A 74 5.90 -8.28 -3.79
C ASN A 74 4.82 -9.35 -3.77
N ALA A 75 4.70 -10.12 -4.86
CA ALA A 75 3.75 -11.22 -4.93
C ALA A 75 4.01 -12.32 -3.89
N LYS A 76 5.29 -12.64 -3.62
CA LYS A 76 5.67 -13.55 -2.53
C LYS A 76 5.28 -13.01 -1.16
N THR A 77 5.48 -11.70 -0.91
CA THR A 77 5.06 -11.07 0.34
C THR A 77 3.55 -11.18 0.55
N ILE A 78 2.75 -10.81 -0.45
CA ILE A 78 1.28 -10.89 -0.37
C ILE A 78 0.84 -12.34 -0.10
N ALA A 79 1.38 -13.30 -0.84
CA ALA A 79 1.06 -14.71 -0.66
C ALA A 79 1.44 -15.23 0.74
N ALA A 80 2.60 -14.81 1.27
CA ALA A 80 3.05 -15.19 2.60
C ALA A 80 2.16 -14.61 3.71
N ILE A 81 1.69 -13.38 3.55
CA ILE A 81 0.74 -12.76 4.50
C ILE A 81 -0.62 -13.48 4.40
N ALA A 82 -1.13 -13.70 3.20
CA ALA A 82 -2.40 -14.39 2.96
C ALA A 82 -2.43 -15.79 3.58
N HIS A 83 -1.34 -16.55 3.44
CA HIS A 83 -1.22 -17.90 4.02
C HIS A 83 -1.28 -17.92 5.56
N ARG A 84 -0.91 -16.81 6.21
CA ARG A 84 -0.91 -16.67 7.67
C ARG A 84 -2.05 -15.80 8.17
N LEU A 85 -3.03 -15.48 7.32
CA LEU A 85 -4.07 -14.50 7.66
C LEU A 85 -4.85 -14.89 8.92
N ASP A 86 -5.08 -16.19 9.14
CA ASP A 86 -5.76 -16.72 10.32
C ASP A 86 -4.89 -16.70 11.61
N GLU A 87 -3.57 -16.48 11.50
CA GLU A 87 -2.67 -16.27 12.64
C GLU A 87 -2.71 -14.83 13.15
N PHE A 88 -3.25 -13.90 12.35
CA PHE A 88 -3.49 -12.54 12.77
C PHE A 88 -4.89 -12.45 13.38
N PRO A 89 -5.08 -11.73 14.51
CA PRO A 89 -6.41 -11.55 15.07
C PRO A 89 -7.30 -10.92 13.99
N ALA A 90 -8.44 -11.55 13.70
CA ALA A 90 -9.40 -11.03 12.75
C ALA A 90 -9.71 -9.57 13.12
N ALA A 91 -9.41 -8.65 12.20
CA ALA A 91 -9.84 -7.27 12.37
C ALA A 91 -11.37 -7.31 12.43
N PRO A 92 -12.01 -6.87 13.52
CA PRO A 92 -13.46 -6.81 13.56
C PRO A 92 -13.89 -5.91 12.40
N GLU A 93 -14.87 -6.37 11.65
CA GLU A 93 -15.49 -5.67 10.54
C GLU A 93 -15.98 -4.28 10.99
N LEU A 94 -15.09 -3.29 10.91
CA LEU A 94 -15.37 -1.88 11.18
C LEU A 94 -14.27 -0.98 10.61
N SER A 95 -14.58 -0.37 9.46
CA SER A 95 -14.31 1.04 9.17
C SER A 95 -12.87 1.56 9.26
N ALA A 96 -12.20 1.63 8.10
CA ALA A 96 -11.55 2.85 7.60
C ALA A 96 -11.16 3.95 8.63
N ARG A 97 -10.20 3.69 9.54
CA ARG A 97 -9.42 4.72 10.28
C ARG A 97 -8.36 4.22 11.26
N ALA A 98 -8.04 2.94 11.27
CA ALA A 98 -6.93 2.36 12.04
C ALA A 98 -6.24 1.39 11.07
N ASP A 99 -4.97 1.51 10.65
CA ASP A 99 -3.80 2.02 11.35
C ASP A 99 -2.80 2.70 10.39
N CYS A 100 -2.80 4.04 10.35
CA CYS A 100 -1.64 4.82 9.92
C CYS A 100 -0.50 4.77 10.97
N HIS A 101 -0.75 4.16 12.14
CA HIS A 101 0.19 4.04 13.26
C HIS A 101 1.42 3.17 12.93
N TRP A 102 1.26 2.12 12.11
CA TRP A 102 2.38 1.27 11.70
C TRP A 102 3.39 2.02 10.81
N ILE A 103 2.93 2.96 9.97
CA ILE A 103 3.79 3.86 9.19
C ILE A 103 4.46 4.91 10.09
N LYS A 104 3.79 5.43 11.12
CA LYS A 104 4.41 6.36 12.09
C LYS A 104 5.48 5.71 12.97
N SER A 105 5.44 4.39 13.13
CA SER A 105 6.36 3.63 13.99
C SER A 105 7.54 3.01 13.24
N ALA A 106 7.59 3.15 11.91
CA ALA A 106 8.71 2.66 11.12
C ALA A 106 9.93 3.59 11.29
N PRO A 107 11.11 3.09 11.68
CA PRO A 107 12.29 3.93 11.86
C PRO A 107 12.73 4.56 10.54
N SER A 108 13.03 5.86 10.57
CA SER A 108 13.53 6.63 9.42
C SER A 108 14.83 6.01 8.85
N PRO A 109 15.00 5.97 7.51
CA PRO A 109 16.14 5.29 6.86
C PRO A 109 17.48 6.03 6.98
N THR A 110 17.56 7.15 7.69
CA THR A 110 18.84 7.83 7.96
C THR A 110 19.50 7.25 9.21
N GLY A 111 19.97 6.01 9.07
CA GLY A 111 20.89 5.35 10.00
C GLY A 111 22.08 4.83 9.20
N SER A 112 23.11 5.67 9.08
CA SER A 112 24.41 5.38 8.49
C SER A 112 24.96 4.02 8.94
N HIS A 113 24.96 3.02 8.06
CA HIS A 113 25.85 1.87 8.18
C HIS A 113 26.62 1.72 6.87
N GLY A 114 27.91 2.01 7.00
CA GLY A 114 28.87 2.02 5.91
C GLY A 114 28.97 0.68 5.21
N ILE A 115 29.19 0.79 3.91
CA ILE A 115 29.64 -0.28 3.03
C ILE A 115 30.94 -0.86 3.62
N ARG A 116 30.93 -2.16 3.90
CA ARG A 116 32.12 -3.01 3.82
C ARG A 116 31.74 -4.38 3.32
#